data_AF-A0A516NVI5-F1
#
_entry.id   AF-A0A516NVI5-F1
#
_cell.length_a   1.000
_cell.length_b   1.000
_cell.length_c   1.000
_cell.angle_alpha   90.00
_cell.angle_beta   90.00
_cell.angle_gamma   90.00
#
_symmetry.space_group_name_H-M   'P 1'
#
loop_
_entity.id
_entity.type
_entity.pdbx_description
1 polymer ?
#
loop_
_entity_poly.entity_id
_entity_poly.type
_entity_poly.pdbx_seq_one_letter_code
_entity_poly.pdbx_strand_id
1 'polypeptide(L)'
;MRATLRAVAVAATIAAAGLLNTQTAAATPPVPTPEPGGVIRMDTAPGEWWQCTGWSLQPPFFYQAPGIMQYSLGPEPIYLRFAPGADVWVECAGTGLPVVYYGPIVKAGW
;
A
#
# COMPACT_ATOMS: atom_id res chain seq x y z
N MET A 1 16.64 33.77 37.21
CA MET A 1 16.35 32.33 37.44
C MET A 1 14.95 31.89 37.02
N ARG A 2 13.86 32.55 37.46
CA ARG A 2 12.48 32.15 37.09
C ARG A 2 12.16 32.20 35.58
N ALA A 3 12.68 33.19 34.85
CA ALA A 3 12.45 33.31 33.41
C ALA A 3 13.15 32.21 32.60
N THR A 4 14.37 31.84 33.01
CA THR A 4 15.17 30.78 32.39
C THR A 4 14.53 29.41 32.57
N LEU A 5 13.99 29.13 33.76
CA LEU A 5 13.23 27.90 34.05
C LEU A 5 11.96 27.77 33.21
N ARG A 6 11.24 28.87 32.96
CA ARG A 6 10.05 28.88 32.09
C ARG A 6 10.40 28.62 30.63
N ALA A 7 11.48 29.20 30.13
CA ALA A 7 11.93 28.99 28.75
C ALA A 7 12.32 27.52 28.49
N VAL A 8 13.02 26.89 29.44
CA VAL A 8 13.41 25.48 29.35
C VAL A 8 12.19 24.55 29.38
N ALA A 9 11.19 24.84 30.22
CA ALA A 9 9.96 24.05 30.29
C ALA A 9 9.15 24.11 28.98
N VAL A 10 9.04 25.29 28.36
CA VAL A 10 8.34 25.45 27.07
C VAL A 10 9.08 24.74 25.93
N ALA A 11 10.41 24.85 25.89
CA ALA A 11 11.22 24.14 24.90
C ALA A 11 11.08 22.61 25.03
N ALA A 12 11.06 22.09 26.26
CA ALA A 12 10.86 20.67 26.54
C ALA A 12 9.49 20.17 26.06
N THR A 13 8.42 20.96 26.24
CA THR A 13 7.09 20.58 25.76
C THR A 13 6.96 20.57 24.23
N ILE A 14 7.63 21.49 23.53
CA ILE A 14 7.64 21.51 22.06
C ILE A 14 8.43 20.32 21.51
N ALA A 15 9.57 20.01 22.11
CA ALA A 15 10.36 18.82 21.73
C ALA A 15 9.59 17.52 21.99
N ALA A 16 8.91 17.41 23.12
CA ALA A 16 8.09 16.24 23.45
C ALA A 16 6.88 16.08 22.52
N ALA A 17 6.19 17.18 22.17
CA ALA A 17 5.08 17.15 21.22
C ALA A 17 5.54 16.84 19.78
N GLY A 18 6.73 17.30 19.40
CA GLY A 18 7.33 17.00 18.09
C GLY A 18 7.68 15.52 17.93
N LEU A 19 8.18 14.87 18.99
CA LEU A 19 8.53 13.43 18.99
C LEU A 19 7.31 12.50 19.03
N LEU A 20 6.18 12.95 19.58
CA LEU A 20 4.95 12.16 19.64
C LEU A 20 4.19 12.10 18.31
N ASN A 21 4.44 13.05 17.39
CA ASN A 21 3.77 13.15 16.09
C ASN A 21 4.59 12.64 14.90
N THR A 22 5.80 12.13 15.11
CA THR A 22 6.63 11.57 14.02
C THR A 22 6.42 10.08 13.81
N GLN A 23 5.25 9.54 14.19
CA GLN A 23 4.87 8.21 13.71
C GLN A 23 4.55 8.35 12.22
N THR A 24 5.53 8.10 11.36
CA THR A 24 5.27 7.75 9.97
C THR A 24 4.35 6.55 10.00
N ALA A 25 3.07 6.72 9.64
CA ALA A 25 2.16 5.60 9.47
C ALA A 25 2.79 4.65 8.45
N ALA A 26 3.33 3.53 8.93
CA ALA A 26 3.86 2.48 8.07
C ALA A 26 2.64 1.73 7.55
N ALA A 27 2.35 1.88 6.25
CA ALA A 27 1.22 1.16 5.66
C ALA A 27 1.59 -0.32 5.48
N THR A 28 0.59 -1.19 5.63
CA THR A 28 0.77 -2.63 5.42
C THR A 28 0.57 -2.93 3.93
N PRO A 29 1.62 -3.31 3.18
CA PRO A 29 1.48 -3.53 1.74
C PRO A 29 0.43 -4.59 1.41
N PRO A 30 -0.32 -4.44 0.31
CA PRO A 30 -1.33 -5.41 -0.06
C PRO A 30 -0.73 -6.78 -0.36
N VAL A 31 -1.39 -7.85 0.11
CA VAL A 31 -0.90 -9.22 -0.06
C VAL A 31 -1.55 -9.85 -1.29
N PRO A 32 -0.78 -10.28 -2.30
CA PRO A 32 -1.32 -10.93 -3.49
C PRO A 32 -1.70 -12.39 -3.22
N THR A 33 -2.93 -12.77 -3.57
CA THR A 33 -3.45 -14.14 -3.54
C THR A 33 -3.95 -14.53 -4.93
N PRO A 34 -3.39 -15.58 -5.57
CA PRO A 34 -3.94 -16.11 -6.82
C PRO A 34 -5.34 -16.70 -6.62
N GLU A 35 -6.27 -16.36 -7.50
CA GLU A 35 -7.64 -16.89 -7.53
C GLU A 35 -7.95 -17.49 -8.91
N PRO A 36 -8.84 -18.50 -8.97
CA PRO A 36 -9.16 -19.16 -10.23
C PRO A 36 -9.60 -18.23 -11.35
N GLY A 37 -9.30 -18.60 -12.60
CA GLY A 37 -9.74 -17.87 -13.79
C GLY A 37 -8.94 -16.59 -14.07
N GLY A 38 -7.63 -16.61 -13.77
CA GLY A 38 -6.73 -15.50 -14.09
C GLY A 38 -6.84 -14.32 -13.14
N VAL A 39 -7.35 -14.52 -11.92
CA VAL A 39 -7.57 -13.46 -10.95
C VAL A 39 -6.41 -13.42 -9.95
N ILE A 40 -6.02 -12.21 -9.54
CA ILE A 40 -5.17 -11.95 -8.39
C ILE A 40 -5.96 -11.05 -7.44
N ARG A 41 -6.25 -11.56 -6.24
CA ARG A 41 -6.87 -10.81 -5.16
C ARG A 41 -5.79 -10.17 -4.31
N MET A 42 -5.81 -8.85 -4.18
CA MET A 42 -4.93 -8.09 -3.31
C MET A 42 -5.67 -7.78 -2.02
N ASP A 43 -5.20 -8.35 -0.91
CA ASP A 43 -5.74 -8.09 0.42
C ASP A 43 -5.22 -6.77 0.97
N THR A 44 -6.12 -5.89 1.38
CA THR A 44 -5.79 -4.57 1.92
C THR A 44 -6.04 -4.52 3.44
N ALA A 45 -5.22 -3.76 4.16
CA ALA A 45 -5.42 -3.58 5.59
C ALA A 45 -6.59 -2.61 5.87
N PRO A 46 -7.37 -2.82 6.95
CA PRO A 46 -8.44 -1.90 7.34
C PRO A 46 -7.96 -0.46 7.53
N GLY A 47 -8.70 0.52 6.98
CA GLY A 47 -8.43 1.94 7.19
C GLY A 47 -7.29 2.52 6.34
N GLU A 48 -6.66 1.73 5.49
CA GLU A 48 -5.70 2.18 4.47
C GLU A 48 -6.39 2.17 3.10
N TRP A 49 -6.19 3.20 2.28
CA TRP A 49 -6.55 3.09 0.87
C TRP A 49 -5.35 2.63 0.07
N TRP A 50 -5.61 1.78 -0.92
CA TRP A 50 -4.61 1.25 -1.82
C TRP A 50 -5.08 1.35 -3.28
N GLN A 51 -4.15 1.55 -4.19
CA GLN A 51 -4.35 1.50 -5.63
C GLN A 51 -3.28 0.59 -6.22
N CYS A 52 -3.68 -0.58 -6.69
CA CYS A 52 -2.77 -1.55 -7.29
C CYS A 52 -2.95 -1.63 -8.80
N THR A 53 -1.83 -1.76 -9.50
CA THR A 53 -1.73 -1.99 -10.93
C THR A 53 -0.88 -3.24 -11.16
N GLY A 54 -1.42 -4.18 -11.93
CA GLY A 54 -0.64 -5.32 -12.41
C GLY A 54 -0.13 -5.06 -13.83
N TRP A 55 1.07 -5.58 -14.12
CA TRP A 55 1.70 -5.54 -15.43
C TRP A 55 2.15 -6.94 -15.82
N SER A 56 1.80 -7.39 -17.02
CA SER A 56 2.30 -8.65 -17.58
C SER A 56 2.82 -8.47 -18.99
N LEU A 57 3.93 -9.15 -19.30
CA LEU A 57 4.51 -9.22 -20.65
C LEU A 57 4.05 -10.45 -21.43
N GLN A 58 3.25 -11.32 -20.81
CA GLN A 58 2.77 -12.55 -21.43
C GLN A 58 1.54 -12.30 -22.32
N PRO A 59 1.18 -13.23 -23.22
CA PRO A 59 0.00 -13.11 -24.07
C PRO A 59 -1.25 -12.69 -23.27
N PRO A 60 -2.05 -11.71 -23.74
CA PRO A 60 -2.13 -11.17 -25.09
C PRO A 60 -1.25 -9.92 -25.40
N PHE A 61 0.03 -9.91 -24.99
CA PHE A 61 0.99 -8.79 -25.05
C PHE A 61 0.73 -7.74 -23.96
N PHE A 62 1.71 -6.85 -23.73
CA PHE A 62 1.76 -5.90 -22.60
C PHE A 62 0.37 -5.50 -22.11
N TYR A 63 -0.01 -6.08 -20.97
CA TYR A 63 -1.35 -5.94 -20.42
C TYR A 63 -1.24 -5.29 -19.05
N GLN A 64 -1.99 -4.20 -18.88
CA GLN A 64 -2.14 -3.48 -17.63
C GLN A 64 -3.56 -3.73 -17.11
N ALA A 65 -3.67 -4.29 -15.91
CA ALA A 65 -4.94 -4.45 -15.22
C ALA A 65 -5.05 -3.41 -14.09
N PRO A 66 -5.91 -2.39 -14.22
CA PRO A 66 -6.22 -1.53 -13.09
C PRO A 66 -7.06 -2.31 -12.06
N GLY A 67 -6.79 -2.11 -10.77
CA GLY A 67 -7.68 -2.59 -9.71
C GLY A 67 -9.08 -1.98 -9.81
N ILE A 68 -10.12 -2.76 -9.51
CA ILE A 68 -11.54 -2.35 -9.62
C ILE A 68 -11.96 -1.35 -8.53
N MET A 69 -11.30 -1.34 -7.36
CA MET A 69 -11.68 -0.55 -6.18
C MET A 69 -10.61 0.48 -5.78
N GLN A 70 -10.16 1.29 -6.74
CA GLN A 70 -9.16 2.33 -6.50
C GLN A 70 -9.70 3.36 -5.50
N TYR A 71 -8.92 3.65 -4.46
CA TYR A 71 -9.24 4.63 -3.40
C TYR A 71 -10.34 4.21 -2.40
N SER A 72 -10.79 2.96 -2.41
CA SER A 72 -11.57 2.39 -1.31
C SER A 72 -10.67 2.20 -0.08
N LEU A 73 -11.22 2.45 1.12
CA LEU A 73 -10.53 2.06 2.35
C LEU A 73 -10.68 0.54 2.52
N GLY A 74 -9.59 -0.13 2.85
CA GLY A 74 -9.59 -1.54 3.18
C GLY A 74 -10.55 -1.85 4.35
N PRO A 75 -10.97 -3.11 4.53
CA PRO A 75 -10.35 -4.32 3.98
C PRO A 75 -10.97 -4.82 2.66
N GLU A 76 -11.56 -3.93 1.85
CA GLU A 76 -12.06 -4.31 0.53
C GLU A 76 -10.91 -4.79 -0.38
N PRO A 77 -10.97 -6.02 -0.90
CA PRO A 77 -9.91 -6.55 -1.75
C PRO A 77 -9.92 -5.89 -3.14
N ILE A 78 -8.73 -5.72 -3.70
CA ILE A 78 -8.56 -5.25 -5.07
C ILE A 78 -8.34 -6.45 -5.98
N TYR A 79 -9.10 -6.55 -7.06
CA TYR A 79 -8.98 -7.63 -8.03
C TYR A 79 -8.26 -7.18 -9.30
N LEU A 80 -7.21 -7.91 -9.67
CA LEU A 80 -6.51 -7.78 -10.94
C LEU A 80 -6.82 -9.00 -11.80
N ARG A 81 -7.04 -8.82 -13.10
CA ARG A 81 -7.46 -9.91 -14.01
C ARG A 81 -6.45 -10.02 -15.14
N PHE A 82 -5.97 -11.23 -15.42
CA PHE A 82 -4.99 -11.55 -16.45
C PHE A 82 -5.37 -12.87 -17.13
N ALA A 83 -4.59 -13.30 -18.13
CA ALA A 83 -4.65 -14.67 -18.60
C ALA A 83 -4.30 -15.65 -17.45
N PRO A 84 -5.01 -16.79 -17.30
CA PRO A 84 -4.68 -17.80 -16.30
C PRO A 84 -3.22 -18.26 -16.39
N GLY A 85 -2.53 -18.35 -15.24
CA GLY A 85 -1.12 -18.73 -15.15
C GLY A 85 -0.12 -17.65 -15.55
N ALA A 86 -0.58 -16.44 -15.88
CA ALA A 86 0.31 -15.35 -16.29
C ALA A 86 1.22 -14.87 -15.14
N ASP A 87 2.46 -14.51 -15.47
CA ASP A 87 3.39 -13.80 -14.60
C ASP A 87 3.03 -12.32 -14.58
N VAL A 88 2.74 -11.79 -13.40
CA VAL A 88 2.26 -10.43 -13.17
C VAL A 88 3.15 -9.75 -12.15
N TRP A 89 3.75 -8.64 -12.53
CA TRP A 89 4.40 -7.72 -11.60
C TRP A 89 3.37 -6.73 -11.07
N VAL A 90 3.32 -6.54 -9.74
CA VAL A 90 2.32 -5.69 -9.09
C VAL A 90 2.99 -4.49 -8.44
N GLU A 91 2.46 -3.31 -8.73
CA GLU A 91 2.79 -2.05 -8.08
C GLU A 91 1.55 -1.56 -7.34
N CYS A 92 1.70 -1.13 -6.09
CA CYS A 92 0.62 -0.55 -5.29
C CYS A 92 1.03 0.80 -4.71
N ALA A 93 0.14 1.78 -4.77
CA ALA A 93 0.29 3.06 -4.07
C ALA A 93 -0.73 3.16 -2.93
N GLY A 94 -0.36 3.73 -1.79
CA GLY A 94 -1.22 3.80 -0.61
C GLY A 94 -1.00 5.01 0.29
N THR A 95 -1.64 5.01 1.46
CA THR A 95 -1.67 6.14 2.41
C THR A 95 -0.44 6.32 3.28
N GLY A 96 0.26 5.23 3.59
CA GLY A 96 1.41 5.25 4.49
C GLY A 96 2.74 5.20 3.76
N LEU A 97 3.82 5.28 4.52
CA LEU A 97 5.17 5.19 3.97
C LEU A 97 5.66 3.73 3.93
N PRO A 98 6.30 3.27 2.83
CA PRO A 98 6.47 4.01 1.57
C PRO A 98 5.16 4.15 0.80
N VAL A 99 4.94 5.32 0.18
CA VAL A 99 3.72 5.61 -0.59
C VAL A 99 3.56 4.64 -1.76
N VAL A 100 4.67 4.17 -2.33
CA VAL A 100 4.71 3.21 -3.45
C VAL A 100 5.38 1.94 -2.98
N TYR A 101 4.73 0.82 -3.23
CA TYR A 101 5.18 -0.53 -2.96
C TYR A 101 5.32 -1.31 -4.26
N TYR A 102 6.50 -1.89 -4.47
CA TYR A 102 6.78 -2.79 -5.58
C TYR A 102 6.79 -4.23 -5.06
N GLY A 103 5.79 -5.00 -5.47
CA GLY A 103 5.64 -6.40 -5.08
C GLY A 103 6.50 -7.35 -5.91
N PRO A 104 6.59 -8.62 -5.49
CA PRO A 104 7.18 -9.67 -6.32
C PRO A 104 6.35 -9.93 -7.58
N ILE A 105 6.93 -10.66 -8.53
CA ILE A 105 6.15 -11.25 -9.62
C ILE A 105 5.32 -12.40 -9.06
N VAL A 106 4.02 -12.39 -9.34
CA VAL A 106 3.05 -13.41 -8.90
C VAL A 106 2.35 -14.05 -10.08
N LYS A 107 1.81 -15.25 -9.87
CA LYS A 107 1.00 -15.95 -10.86
C LYS A 107 -0.46 -15.54 -10.74
N ALA A 108 -1.09 -15.20 -11.87
CA ALA A 108 -2.54 -15.19 -11.97
C ALA A 108 -3.06 -16.63 -11.80
N GLY A 109 -4.13 -16.84 -11.01
CA GLY A 109 -4.60 -18.19 -10.75
C GLY A 109 -5.10 -18.89 -12.00
N TRP A 110 -5.05 -20.23 -11.98
CA TRP A 110 -5.43 -21.09 -13.09
C TRP A 110 -6.94 -21.15 -13.31
#